data_AF-A0A183BHE8-F1
#
_entry.id   AF-A0A183BHE8-F1
#
_cell.length_a   1.000
_cell.length_b   1.000
_cell.length_c   1.000
_cell.angle_alpha   90.00
_cell.angle_beta   90.00
_cell.angle_gamma   90.00
#
_symmetry.space_group_name_H-M   'P 1'
#
loop_
_entity.id
_entity.type
_entity.pdbx_description
1 polymer ?
#
loop_
_entity_poly.entity_id
_entity_poly.type
_entity_poly.pdbx_seq_one_letter_code
_entity_poly.pdbx_strand_id
1 'polypeptide(L)'
;MAFAYKDDKPQEVPPVEDRIRITLTSQNVKSLEKVCEQLIRGAKDENLVVKGPVRMPTKILRITTRKTPCGEGSKTWDRFQVIQKLLSISGSFTKLTTFGNLPPPLI
;
A
#
# COMPACT_ATOMS: atom_id res chain seq x y z
N MET A 1 -32.47 -42.87 36.86
CA MET A 1 -32.73 -41.96 35.72
C MET A 1 -31.41 -41.37 35.29
N ALA A 2 -31.01 -41.64 34.05
CA ALA A 2 -29.68 -41.37 33.50
C ALA A 2 -29.48 -39.88 33.20
N PHE A 3 -28.31 -39.35 33.56
CA PHE A 3 -27.87 -38.01 33.16
C PHE A 3 -27.39 -38.07 31.70
N ALA A 4 -28.08 -37.37 30.82
CA ALA A 4 -27.71 -37.23 29.41
C ALA A 4 -26.53 -36.25 29.29
N TYR A 5 -25.34 -36.77 29.01
CA TYR A 5 -24.21 -35.98 28.52
C TYR A 5 -24.57 -35.49 27.11
N LYS A 6 -24.60 -34.17 26.91
CA LYS A 6 -24.64 -33.59 25.57
C LYS A 6 -23.20 -33.60 25.06
N ASP A 7 -22.96 -34.35 23.99
CA ASP A 7 -21.70 -34.35 23.25
C ASP A 7 -21.52 -33.00 22.54
N ASP A 8 -20.89 -32.05 23.22
CA ASP A 8 -20.41 -30.81 22.59
C ASP A 8 -19.20 -31.17 21.73
N LYS A 9 -19.46 -31.50 20.45
CA LYS A 9 -18.42 -31.58 19.43
C LYS A 9 -17.64 -30.26 19.40
N PRO A 10 -16.29 -30.28 19.45
CA PRO A 10 -15.51 -29.08 19.23
C PRO A 10 -15.87 -28.49 17.87
N GLN A 11 -16.45 -27.28 17.85
CA GLN A 11 -16.60 -26.53 16.62
C GLN A 11 -15.19 -26.16 16.15
N GLU A 12 -14.74 -26.77 15.05
CA GLU A 12 -13.54 -26.36 14.34
C GLU A 12 -13.74 -24.90 13.90
N VAL A 13 -13.04 -23.99 14.58
CA VAL A 13 -12.98 -22.59 14.20
C VAL A 13 -12.36 -22.54 12.79
N PRO A 14 -13.04 -22.04 11.75
CA PRO A 14 -12.45 -21.95 10.43
C PRO A 14 -11.18 -21.09 10.53
N PRO A 15 -10.08 -21.46 9.84
CA PRO A 15 -8.83 -20.72 9.91
C PRO A 15 -9.09 -19.25 9.55
N VAL A 16 -8.82 -18.36 10.49
CA VAL A 16 -8.95 -16.92 10.30
C VAL A 16 -7.88 -16.51 9.29
N GLU A 17 -8.27 -16.33 8.03
CA GLU A 17 -7.40 -15.81 7.00
C GLU A 17 -7.14 -14.31 7.26
N ASP A 18 -5.98 -13.99 7.82
CA ASP A 18 -5.53 -12.61 7.95
C ASP A 18 -5.27 -12.00 6.57
N ARG A 19 -6.12 -11.03 6.21
CA ARG A 19 -6.02 -10.26 4.98
C ARG A 19 -5.18 -9.02 5.22
N ILE A 20 -4.05 -8.93 4.53
CA ILE A 20 -3.15 -7.79 4.66
C ILE A 20 -3.34 -6.85 3.49
N ARG A 21 -3.28 -5.54 3.78
CA ARG A 21 -3.32 -4.48 2.80
C ARG A 21 -1.99 -3.72 2.79
N ILE A 22 -1.19 -3.95 1.76
CA ILE A 22 0.04 -3.19 1.52
C ILE A 22 -0.37 -1.90 0.80
N THR A 23 0.09 -0.76 1.31
CA THR A 23 -0.14 0.54 0.68
C THR A 23 1.19 1.17 0.34
N LEU A 24 1.49 1.26 -0.96
CA LEU A 24 2.69 1.90 -1.47
C LEU A 24 2.40 3.37 -1.77
N THR A 25 3.27 4.25 -1.26
CA THR A 25 3.18 5.70 -1.50
C THR A 25 4.49 6.17 -2.13
N SER A 26 4.42 6.85 -3.27
CA SER A 26 5.59 7.46 -3.90
C SER A 26 5.23 8.72 -4.68
N GLN A 27 6.23 9.56 -4.95
CA GLN A 27 6.14 10.72 -5.85
C GLN A 27 6.39 10.31 -7.32
N ASN A 28 7.23 9.30 -7.53
CA ASN A 28 7.67 8.87 -8.85
C ASN A 28 6.80 7.71 -9.36
N VAL A 29 6.05 7.95 -10.44
CA VAL A 29 5.14 6.94 -11.01
C VAL A 29 5.91 5.74 -11.57
N LYS A 30 7.04 5.99 -12.24
CA LYS A 30 7.85 4.95 -12.89
C LYS A 30 8.45 3.96 -11.89
N SER A 31 8.93 4.42 -10.74
CA SER A 31 9.48 3.53 -9.71
C SER A 31 8.37 2.75 -9.01
N LEU A 32 7.20 3.37 -8.78
CA LEU A 32 6.05 2.70 -8.17
C LEU A 32 5.51 1.55 -9.03
N GLU A 33 5.45 1.74 -10.36
CA GLU A 33 5.00 0.68 -11.28
C GLU A 33 6.00 -0.48 -11.34
N LYS A 34 7.31 -0.19 -11.40
CA LYS A 34 8.35 -1.24 -11.34
C LYS A 34 8.27 -2.08 -10.07
N VAL A 35 8.16 -1.44 -8.91
CA VAL A 35 8.04 -2.13 -7.61
C VAL A 35 6.74 -2.94 -7.54
N CYS A 36 5.64 -2.40 -8.05
CA CYS A 36 4.37 -3.11 -8.11
C CYS A 36 4.46 -4.36 -8.99
N GLU A 37 5.09 -4.28 -10.16
CA GLU A 37 5.27 -5.42 -11.05
C GLU A 37 6.14 -6.50 -10.41
N GLN A 38 7.23 -6.12 -9.75
CA GLN A 38 8.10 -7.06 -9.02
C GLN A 38 7.34 -7.76 -7.89
N LEU A 39 6.50 -7.02 -7.15
CA LEU A 39 5.71 -7.58 -6.06
C LEU A 39 4.61 -8.52 -6.57
N ILE A 40 3.95 -8.20 -7.68
CA ILE A 40 2.97 -9.09 -8.32
C ILE A 40 3.63 -10.35 -8.87
N ARG A 41 4.82 -10.24 -9.49
CA ARG A 41 5.56 -11.40 -10.00
C ARG A 41 5.98 -12.33 -8.86
N GLY A 42 6.65 -11.80 -7.84
CA GLY A 42 7.07 -12.63 -6.71
C GLY A 42 5.91 -13.23 -5.92
N ALA A 43 4.76 -12.56 -5.87
CA ALA A 43 3.57 -13.14 -5.25
C ALA A 43 2.91 -14.25 -6.09
N LYS A 44 3.03 -14.20 -7.42
CA LYS A 44 2.60 -15.29 -8.31
C LYS A 44 3.52 -16.51 -8.20
N ASP A 45 4.83 -16.29 -8.10
CA ASP A 45 5.83 -17.35 -7.95
C ASP A 45 5.58 -18.16 -6.65
N GLU A 46 5.17 -17.47 -5.57
CA GLU A 46 4.82 -18.09 -4.29
C GLU A 46 3.36 -18.58 -4.20
N ASN A 47 2.58 -18.54 -5.30
CA ASN A 47 1.18 -18.97 -5.37
C ASN A 47 0.23 -18.27 -4.38
N LEU A 48 0.45 -16.99 -4.09
CA LEU A 48 -0.41 -16.21 -3.20
C LEU A 48 -1.64 -15.66 -3.95
N VAL A 49 -2.79 -15.64 -3.28
CA VAL A 49 -4.01 -15.03 -3.81
C VAL A 49 -3.91 -13.51 -3.67
N VAL A 50 -3.55 -12.83 -4.76
CA VAL A 50 -3.37 -11.38 -4.81
C VAL A 50 -4.55 -10.71 -5.50
N LYS A 51 -5.15 -9.71 -4.84
CA LYS A 51 -5.97 -8.72 -5.56
C LYS A 51 -5.04 -7.74 -6.24
N GLY A 52 -5.25 -7.52 -7.53
CA GLY A 52 -4.43 -6.63 -8.35
C GLY A 52 -4.32 -5.20 -7.78
N PRO A 53 -3.39 -4.40 -8.31
CA PRO A 53 -3.09 -3.09 -7.77
C PRO A 53 -4.26 -2.12 -7.93
N VAL A 54 -4.84 -1.71 -6.80
CA VAL A 54 -5.92 -0.73 -6.76
C VAL A 54 -5.30 0.67 -6.74
N ARG A 55 -5.50 1.41 -7.84
CA ARG A 55 -5.04 2.79 -7.99
C ARG A 55 -5.98 3.72 -7.25
N MET A 56 -5.48 4.33 -6.18
CA MET A 56 -6.20 5.39 -5.47
C MET A 56 -6.05 6.70 -6.26
N PRO A 57 -6.98 7.66 -6.08
CA PRO A 57 -6.86 8.97 -6.69
C PRO A 57 -5.55 9.65 -6.30
N THR A 58 -4.89 10.27 -7.28
CA THR A 58 -3.65 11.02 -7.06
C THR A 58 -3.93 12.27 -6.25
N LYS A 59 -3.22 12.42 -5.13
CA LYS A 59 -3.29 13.64 -4.31
C LYS A 59 -2.30 14.66 -4.87
N ILE A 60 -2.81 15.81 -5.27
CA ILE A 60 -1.99 16.95 -5.70
C ILE A 60 -1.93 17.93 -4.54
N LEU A 61 -0.81 17.92 -3.82
CA LEU A 61 -0.57 18.87 -2.74
C LEU A 61 -0.01 20.16 -3.36
N ARG A 62 -0.74 21.26 -3.17
CA ARG A 62 -0.40 22.57 -3.75
C ARG A 62 -0.07 23.53 -2.62
N ILE A 63 1.12 24.11 -2.65
CA ILE A 63 1.52 25.19 -1.75
C ILE A 63 1.84 26.41 -2.61
N THR A 64 1.15 27.51 -2.33
CA THR A 64 1.38 28.79 -3.01
C THR A 64 1.99 29.79 -2.03
N THR A 65 3.25 30.17 -2.26
CA THR A 65 3.95 31.15 -1.43
C THR A 65 4.27 32.39 -2.23
N ARG A 66 4.46 33.52 -1.53
CA ARG A 66 5.03 34.71 -2.13
C ARG A 66 6.49 34.44 -2.48
N LYS A 67 6.93 34.87 -3.66
CA LYS A 67 8.35 34.76 -4.05
C LYS A 67 9.25 35.61 -3.17
N THR A 68 8.79 36.82 -2.84
CA THR A 68 9.56 37.76 -2.03
C THR A 68 9.41 37.51 -0.53
N PRO A 69 10.52 37.58 0.24
CA PRO A 69 10.50 37.41 1.69
C PRO A 69 10.08 38.69 2.45
N CYS A 70 10.31 39.87 1.87
CA CYS A 70 10.28 41.16 2.58
C CYS A 70 9.05 42.05 2.27
N GLY A 71 7.99 41.52 1.65
CA GLY A 71 6.76 42.31 1.47
C GLY A 71 6.79 43.35 0.34
N GLU A 72 7.98 43.71 -0.15
CA GLU A 72 8.26 44.64 -1.24
C GLU A 72 8.24 43.99 -2.64
N GLY A 73 8.07 44.82 -3.68
CA GLY A 73 8.09 44.42 -5.10
C GLY A 73 6.79 43.84 -5.68
N SER A 74 6.85 43.40 -6.94
CA SER A 74 5.70 42.93 -7.73
C SER A 74 5.05 41.67 -7.13
N LYS A 75 3.70 41.61 -7.17
CA LYS A 75 2.89 40.49 -6.68
C LYS A 75 3.14 39.22 -7.50
N THR A 76 4.19 38.50 -7.14
CA THR A 76 4.60 37.25 -7.78
C THR A 76 4.53 36.09 -6.78
N TRP A 77 4.08 34.95 -7.28
CA TRP A 77 3.77 33.77 -6.47
C TRP A 77 4.47 32.54 -7.04
N ASP A 78 5.01 31.72 -6.16
CA ASP A 78 5.47 30.37 -6.49
C ASP A 78 4.35 29.36 -6.30
N ARG A 79 4.34 28.36 -7.17
CA ARG A 79 3.36 27.26 -7.15
C ARG A 79 4.10 25.95 -7.02
N PHE A 80 4.33 25.52 -5.79
CA PHE A 80 4.90 24.22 -5.50
C PHE A 80 3.83 23.14 -5.59
N GLN A 81 4.14 22.06 -6.29
CA GLN A 81 3.24 20.93 -6.46
C GLN A 81 3.98 19.64 -6.16
N VAL A 82 3.40 18.82 -5.28
CA VAL A 82 3.83 17.45 -5.05
C VAL A 82 2.70 16.53 -5.45
N ILE A 83 2.98 15.64 -6.38
CA ILE A 83 2.04 14.60 -6.81
C ILE A 83 2.34 13.36 -5.98
N GLN A 84 1.43 12.99 -5.09
CA GLN A 84 1.52 11.76 -4.32
C GLN A 84 0.59 10.72 -4.92
N LYS A 85 1.15 9.55 -5.25
CA LYS A 85 0.39 8.41 -5.77
C LYS A 85 0.35 7.31 -4.71
N LEU A 86 -0.86 6.82 -4.47
CA LEU A 86 -1.15 5.80 -3.49
C LEU A 86 -1.67 4.57 -4.24
N LEU A 87 -1.05 3.42 -3.99
CA LEU A 87 -1.42 2.15 -4.59
C LEU A 87 -1.61 1.12 -3.49
N SER A 88 -2.74 0.44 -3.51
CA SER A 88 -3.03 -0.61 -2.54
C SER A 88 -3.06 -1.98 -3.19
N ILE A 89 -2.39 -2.95 -2.56
CA ILE A 89 -2.42 -4.36 -2.90
C ILE A 89 -2.94 -5.09 -1.66
N SER A 90 -3.88 -6.02 -1.83
CA SER A 90 -4.36 -6.86 -0.73
C SER A 90 -4.14 -8.33 -1.02
N GLY A 91 -3.64 -9.09 -0.04
CA GLY A 91 -3.37 -10.52 -0.14
C GLY A 91 -3.48 -11.24 1.20
N SER A 92 -3.57 -12.56 1.16
CA SER A 92 -3.56 -13.45 2.33
C SER A 92 -2.13 -13.77 2.77
N PHE A 93 -1.91 -13.85 4.08
CA PHE A 93 -0.57 -13.93 4.68
C PHE A 93 0.02 -15.35 4.66
N THR A 94 1.34 -15.43 4.43
CA THR A 94 2.22 -16.46 5.03
C THR A 94 3.71 -16.08 4.96
N LYS A 95 4.16 -15.21 4.03
CA LYS A 95 5.60 -14.88 3.87
C LYS A 95 5.91 -13.44 3.42
N LEU A 96 5.53 -12.40 4.17
CA LEU A 96 5.84 -11.01 3.79
C LEU A 96 7.25 -10.52 4.16
N THR A 97 7.96 -11.22 5.04
CA THR A 97 9.29 -10.80 5.52
C THR A 97 10.39 -10.88 4.47
N THR A 98 10.23 -11.72 3.44
CA THR A 98 11.24 -11.88 2.36
C THR A 98 11.18 -10.76 1.32
N PHE A 99 10.04 -10.07 1.18
CA PHE A 99 9.85 -9.01 0.16
C PHE A 99 10.38 -7.62 0.56
N GLY A 100 10.83 -7.46 1.82
CA GLY A 100 11.33 -6.18 2.34
C GLY A 100 12.67 -5.72 1.74
N ASN A 101 13.40 -6.60 1.06
CA ASN A 101 14.74 -6.31 0.52
C ASN A 101 14.72 -5.93 -0.97
N LEU A 102 13.77 -5.07 -1.38
CA LEU A 102 13.82 -4.48 -2.71
C LEU A 102 14.91 -3.40 -2.74
N PRO A 103 15.86 -3.43 -3.70
CA PRO A 103 16.93 -2.44 -3.78
C PRO A 103 16.33 -1.03 -3.91
N PRO A 104 16.92 -0.02 -3.25
CA PRO A 104 16.42 1.34 -3.33
C PRO A 104 16.37 1.76 -4.81
N PRO A 105 15.31 2.45 -5.25
CA PRO A 105 15.24 2.96 -6.61
C PRO A 105 16.42 3.91 -6.81
N LEU A 106 17.38 3.49 -7.65
CA LEU A 106 18.52 4.32 -8.04
C LEU A 106 17.96 5.66 -8.57
N ILE A 107 18.46 6.74 -7.97
CA ILE A 107 18.18 8.14 -8.29
C ILE A 107 18.50 8.39 -9.76
#